data_AF-A0A4R1QUD6-F1
#
_entry.id   AF-A0A4R1QUD6-F1
#
_cell.length_a   1.000
_cell.length_b   1.000
_cell.length_c   1.000
_cell.angle_alpha   90.00
_cell.angle_beta   90.00
_cell.angle_gamma   90.00
#
_symmetry.space_group_name_H-M   'P 1'
#
loop_
_entity.id
_entity.type
_entity.pdbx_description
1 polymer ?
#
loop_
_entity_poly.entity_id
_entity_poly.type
_entity_poly.pdbx_seq_one_letter_code
_entity_poly.pdbx_strand_id
1 'polypeptide(L)'
;MAENTAKKPGFFAKVKNWFKGIGKFFRDTKSELKKVVWPSKSQIINNSIVVLVVMIIAAVVILLLDLLFGEVMHLVLQAAANL
;
A
#
# COMPACT_ATOMS: atom_id res chain seq x y z
N MET A 1 55.50 25.23 -16.44
CA MET A 1 54.07 25.59 -16.34
C MET A 1 53.25 24.37 -16.77
N ALA A 2 52.86 23.49 -15.84
CA ALA A 2 52.02 22.34 -16.17
C ALA A 2 50.55 22.77 -16.06
N GLU A 3 49.96 23.17 -17.19
CA GLU A 3 48.56 23.52 -17.26
C GLU A 3 47.68 22.26 -17.28
N ASN A 4 46.74 22.21 -16.34
CA ASN A 4 45.70 21.21 -16.26
C ASN A 4 44.79 21.30 -17.50
N THR A 5 44.98 20.40 -18.46
CA THR A 5 44.02 20.21 -19.55
C THR A 5 42.81 19.43 -19.03
N ALA A 6 41.83 20.18 -18.53
CA ALA A 6 40.49 19.68 -18.20
C ALA A 6 39.85 19.07 -19.47
N LYS A 7 40.01 17.75 -19.66
CA LYS A 7 39.27 16.99 -20.67
C LYS A 7 37.77 17.16 -20.41
N LYS A 8 37.08 17.86 -21.31
CA LYS A 8 35.62 18.07 -21.31
C LYS A 8 34.92 16.74 -21.04
N PRO A 9 33.98 16.66 -20.08
CA PRO A 9 33.28 15.42 -19.81
C PRO A 9 32.43 15.06 -21.04
N GLY A 10 32.92 14.13 -21.85
CA GLY A 10 32.15 13.56 -22.96
C GLY A 10 30.83 13.00 -22.44
N PHE A 11 29.83 12.90 -23.30
CA PHE A 11 28.49 12.38 -22.98
C PHE A 11 28.53 11.08 -22.15
N PHE A 12 29.47 10.18 -22.44
CA PHE A 12 29.74 8.96 -21.68
C PHE A 12 30.18 9.18 -20.22
N ALA A 13 30.91 10.25 -19.92
CA ALA A 13 31.29 10.60 -18.54
C ALA A 13 30.09 11.13 -17.75
N LYS A 14 29.17 11.86 -18.39
CA LYS A 14 27.92 12.32 -17.78
C LYS A 14 27.01 11.12 -17.46
N VAL A 15 26.89 10.17 -18.39
CA VAL A 15 26.16 8.91 -18.19
C VAL A 15 26.79 8.07 -17.07
N LYS A 16 28.12 7.92 -17.04
CA LYS A 16 28.84 7.21 -15.97
C LYS A 16 28.61 7.85 -14.59
N ASN A 17 28.61 9.18 -14.50
CA ASN A 17 28.30 9.87 -13.25
C ASN A 17 26.83 9.69 -12.82
N TRP A 18 25.90 9.63 -13.78
CA TRP A 18 24.49 9.38 -13.50
C TRP A 18 24.25 7.97 -12.94
N PHE A 19 24.85 6.94 -13.55
CA PHE A 19 24.83 5.57 -13.01
C PHE A 19 25.53 5.45 -11.65
N LYS A 20 26.61 6.21 -11.43
CA LYS A 20 27.30 6.27 -10.12
C LYS A 20 26.39 6.87 -9.03
N GLY A 21 25.57 7.86 -9.38
CA GLY A 21 24.54 8.42 -8.50
C GLY A 21 23.49 7.37 -8.11
N ILE A 22 22.91 6.68 -9.10
CA ILE A 22 21.89 5.63 -8.88
C ILE A 22 22.43 4.49 -8.02
N GLY A 23 23.66 4.01 -8.29
CA GLY A 23 24.29 2.98 -7.47
C GLY A 23 24.48 3.41 -6.01
N LYS A 24 24.79 4.69 -5.77
CA LYS A 24 24.85 5.27 -4.42
C LYS A 24 23.47 5.30 -3.76
N PHE A 25 22.43 5.75 -4.47
CA PHE A 25 21.05 5.75 -3.97
C PHE A 25 20.59 4.34 -3.56
N PHE A 26 20.75 3.33 -4.40
CA PHE A 26 20.37 1.95 -4.06
C PHE A 26 21.14 1.39 -2.87
N ARG A 27 22.44 1.72 -2.75
CA ARG A 27 23.25 1.32 -1.60
C ARG A 27 22.76 1.95 -0.31
N ASP A 28 22.42 3.24 -0.37
CA ASP A 28 21.94 4.00 0.78
C ASP A 28 20.50 3.52 1.16
N THR A 29 19.59 3.31 0.20
CA THR A 29 18.27 2.69 0.41
C THR A 29 18.37 1.28 0.99
N LYS A 30 19.29 0.44 0.51
CA LYS A 30 19.52 -0.91 1.07
C LYS A 30 19.99 -0.83 2.53
N SER A 31 20.80 0.17 2.88
CA SER A 31 21.24 0.39 4.26
C SER A 31 20.09 0.81 5.18
N GLU A 32 19.11 1.54 4.68
CA GLU A 32 17.92 1.92 5.44
C GLU A 32 16.88 0.79 5.51
N LEU A 33 16.70 0.03 4.43
CA LEU A 33 15.84 -1.16 4.41
C LEU A 33 16.31 -2.24 5.40
N LYS A 34 17.62 -2.29 5.72
CA LYS A 34 18.13 -3.16 6.80
C LYS A 34 17.68 -2.73 8.20
N LYS A 35 17.31 -1.46 8.39
CA LYS A 35 16.75 -0.95 9.66
C LYS A 35 15.25 -1.22 9.78
N VAL A 36 14.59 -1.57 8.66
CA VAL A 36 13.21 -2.03 8.68
C VAL A 36 13.17 -3.41 9.31
N VAL A 37 12.65 -3.47 10.54
CA VAL A 37 12.39 -4.73 11.22
C VAL A 37 11.24 -5.40 10.48
N TRP A 38 11.56 -6.40 9.66
CA TRP A 38 10.53 -7.15 8.96
C TRP A 38 9.73 -7.97 9.99
N PRO A 39 8.39 -7.87 9.98
CA PRO A 39 7.56 -8.54 10.96
C PRO A 39 7.76 -10.06 10.87
N SER A 40 7.80 -10.74 12.00
CA SER A 40 7.87 -12.20 12.02
C SER A 40 6.65 -12.82 11.31
N LYS A 41 6.80 -14.04 10.78
CA LYS A 41 5.69 -14.77 10.14
C LYS A 41 4.46 -14.88 11.05
N SER A 42 4.67 -14.99 12.37
CA SER A 42 3.59 -15.01 13.37
C SER A 42 2.86 -13.68 13.47
N GLN A 43 3.56 -12.53 13.45
CA GLN A 43 2.92 -11.22 13.46
C GLN A 43 2.05 -10.99 12.22
N ILE A 44 2.51 -11.45 11.06
CA ILE A 44 1.74 -11.37 9.81
C ILE A 44 0.45 -12.18 9.93
N ILE A 45 0.54 -13.41 10.42
CA ILE A 45 -0.63 -14.28 10.57
C ILE A 45 -1.62 -13.67 11.58
N ASN A 46 -1.15 -13.20 12.73
CA ASN A 46 -2.01 -12.61 13.75
C ASN A 46 -2.72 -11.35 13.22
N ASN A 47 -2.00 -10.47 12.53
CA ASN A 47 -2.59 -9.26 11.94
C ASN A 47 -3.63 -9.61 10.87
N SER A 48 -3.36 -10.61 10.02
CA SER A 48 -4.31 -11.07 9.02
C SER A 48 -5.56 -11.69 9.64
N ILE A 49 -5.43 -12.45 10.74
CA ILE A 49 -6.57 -13.01 11.47
C ILE A 49 -7.45 -11.90 12.03
N VAL A 50 -6.84 -10.87 12.63
CA VAL A 50 -7.59 -9.71 13.15
C VAL A 50 -8.40 -9.03 12.04
N VAL A 51 -7.79 -8.80 10.88
CA VAL A 51 -8.50 -8.21 9.72
C VAL A 51 -9.65 -9.11 9.26
N LEU A 52 -9.44 -10.42 9.20
CA LEU A 52 -10.47 -11.38 8.80
C LEU A 52 -11.68 -11.35 9.76
N VAL A 53 -11.43 -11.29 11.08
CA VAL A 53 -12.48 -11.18 12.09
C VAL A 53 -13.28 -9.88 11.90
N VAL A 54 -12.61 -8.75 11.70
CA VAL A 54 -13.27 -7.47 11.46
C VAL A 54 -14.14 -7.50 10.21
N MET A 55 -13.67 -8.14 9.13
CA MET A 55 -14.47 -8.30 7.90
C MET A 55 -15.71 -9.15 8.13
N ILE A 56 -15.61 -10.24 8.90
CA ILE A 56 -16.77 -11.08 9.23
C ILE A 56 -17.80 -10.28 10.02
N ILE A 57 -17.36 -9.52 11.03
CA ILE A 57 -18.26 -8.66 11.82
C ILE A 57 -18.95 -7.63 10.93
N ALA A 58 -18.20 -6.95 10.06
CA ALA A 58 -18.75 -5.99 9.12
C ALA A 58 -19.81 -6.63 8.19
N ALA A 59 -19.52 -7.83 7.67
CA ALA A 59 -20.47 -8.56 6.82
C ALA A 59 -21.78 -8.91 7.58
N VAL A 60 -21.68 -9.34 8.83
CA VAL A 60 -22.86 -9.62 9.67
C VAL A 60 -23.68 -8.36 9.91
N VAL A 61 -23.04 -7.23 10.20
CA VAL A 61 -23.74 -5.94 10.41
C VAL A 61 -24.46 -5.49 9.14
N ILE A 62 -23.80 -5.56 7.99
CA ILE A 62 -24.42 -5.20 6.70
C ILE A 62 -25.62 -6.11 6.43
N LEU A 63 -25.47 -7.43 6.61
CA LEU A 63 -26.56 -8.38 6.40
C LEU A 63 -27.76 -8.11 7.32
N LEU A 64 -27.52 -7.79 8.59
CA LEU A 64 -28.60 -7.43 9.52
C LEU A 64 -29.33 -6.16 9.08
N LEU A 65 -28.59 -5.15 8.62
CA LEU A 65 -29.18 -3.90 8.11
C LEU A 65 -29.99 -4.14 6.84
N ASP A 66 -29.49 -4.95 5.90
CA ASP A 66 -30.18 -5.29 4.66
C ASP A 66 -31.51 -6.00 4.93
N LEU A 67 -31.54 -6.93 5.90
CA LEU A 67 -32.77 -7.60 6.32
C LEU A 67 -33.75 -6.62 6.96
N LEU A 68 -33.29 -5.75 7.86
CA LEU A 68 -34.14 -4.74 8.50
C LEU A 68 -34.74 -3.77 7.47
N PHE A 69 -33.94 -3.28 6.53
CA PHE A 69 -34.42 -2.39 5.47
C PHE A 69 -35.35 -3.11 4.49
N GLY A 70 -35.11 -4.39 4.22
CA GLY A 70 -35.99 -5.23 3.40
C GLY A 70 -37.40 -5.34 3.99
N GLU A 71 -37.50 -5.67 5.28
CA GLU A 71 -38.78 -5.76 5.99
C GLU A 71 -39.51 -4.42 6.04
N VAL A 72 -38.79 -3.32 6.29
CA VAL A 72 -39.36 -1.97 6.27
C VAL A 72 -39.89 -1.61 4.89
N MET A 73 -39.16 -1.94 3.81
CA MET A 73 -39.65 -1.71 2.45
C MET A 73 -40.85 -2.58 2.10
N HIS A 74 -40.89 -3.83 2.53
CA HIS A 74 -42.05 -4.69 2.31
C HIS A 74 -43.32 -4.10 2.95
N LEU A 75 -43.21 -3.58 4.18
CA LEU A 75 -44.32 -2.91 4.87
C LEU A 75 -44.77 -1.63 4.17
N VAL A 76 -43.83 -0.80 3.69
CA VAL A 76 -44.14 0.43 2.96
C VAL A 76 -44.84 0.12 1.63
N LEU A 77 -44.35 -0.86 0.87
CA LEU A 77 -44.97 -1.28 -0.39
C LEU A 77 -46.36 -1.87 -0.17
N GLN A 78 -46.55 -2.68 0.87
CA GLN A 78 -47.86 -3.23 1.21
C GLN A 78 -48.85 -2.12 1.62
N ALA A 79 -48.40 -1.14 2.41
CA ALA A 79 -49.22 0.00 2.80
C ALA A 79 -49.62 0.86 1.59
N ALA A 80 -48.69 1.08 0.63
CA ALA A 80 -48.96 1.81 -0.60
C ALA A 80 -49.89 1.05 -1.56
N ALA A 81 -49.81 -0.29 -1.61
CA ALA A 81 -50.69 -1.12 -2.44
C ALA A 81 -52.13 -1.23 -1.88
N ASN A 82 -52.31 -0.98 -0.57
CA ASN A 82 -53.60 -1.01 0.12
C ASN A 82 -54.32 0.36 0.14
N LEU A 83 -53.77 1.37 -0.54
CA LEU A 83 -54.25 2.76 -0.60
C LEU A 83 -54.76 3.08 -2.00
#